data_AF-A0A3N7D906-F1
#
_entry.id   AF-A0A3N7D906-F1
#
_cell.length_a   1.000
_cell.length_b   1.000
_cell.length_c   1.000
_cell.angle_alpha   90.00
_cell.angle_beta   90.00
_cell.angle_gamma   90.00
#
_symmetry.space_group_name_H-M   'P 1'
#
loop_
_entity.id
_entity.type
_entity.pdbx_description
1 polymer ?
#
loop_
_entity_poly.entity_id
_entity_poly.type
_entity_poly.pdbx_seq_one_letter_code
_entity_poly.pdbx_strand_id
1 'polypeptide(L)'
;MKIKHYLILALLGFSVLTSCKKDEEEKPVPAVKMGITDKELNGKVNEKISFSASIENGVAVEQTWTLDGVIKTTESSFAFTPPKSGIYNVTYTAKAEGGTFTYVYILNVGVPTVPATPGSSSFVTRLLEYNPAPGQFINKVPGNLVSAQGILGKKGMVTLGAWGGYIVLGFDHTVINEVNKDDIIVYGNPMANFAEPGVIWVMQDENGNGLADDTWYEVPGSEFNKPGYKRNYSVTYKRPVPATADVPWTDSDGKSGVVKTNTFHKQPYFPEWVMGNEYTLTGSLLPSSGIDMTVPTYITSAPFAWGYADNTVGGDKIDIAKAVDKDGKPVALGGIDFIKIQTGIQANMGWLGELSTEVIGVEDLSLVKAN
;
A
#
# COMPACT_ATOMS: atom_id res chain seq x y z
N MET A 1 99.22 -5.09 -73.57
CA MET A 1 98.08 -5.97 -73.87
C MET A 1 97.00 -5.75 -72.82
N LYS A 2 95.78 -5.38 -73.26
CA LYS A 2 94.42 -5.35 -72.64
C LYS A 2 94.31 -5.71 -71.12
N ILE A 3 93.83 -4.83 -70.21
CA ILE A 3 92.44 -4.38 -69.87
C ILE A 3 91.64 -5.31 -68.90
N LYS A 4 91.33 -4.73 -67.71
CA LYS A 4 90.18 -4.87 -66.74
C LYS A 4 89.93 -6.18 -65.96
N HIS A 5 89.66 -6.09 -64.64
CA HIS A 5 88.31 -6.05 -64.02
C HIS A 5 88.33 -5.90 -62.47
N TYR A 6 87.85 -4.75 -61.98
CA TYR A 6 86.82 -4.46 -60.95
C TYR A 6 86.61 -5.23 -59.61
N LEU A 7 86.62 -4.42 -58.52
CA LEU A 7 85.54 -4.15 -57.52
C LEU A 7 85.25 -5.16 -56.36
N ILE A 8 85.36 -4.72 -55.09
CA ILE A 8 84.26 -4.24 -54.20
C ILE A 8 84.77 -4.05 -52.75
N LEU A 9 84.39 -2.91 -52.18
CA LEU A 9 84.57 -2.42 -50.81
C LEU A 9 83.36 -2.83 -49.94
N ALA A 10 83.54 -3.14 -48.66
CA ALA A 10 82.43 -3.10 -47.69
C ALA A 10 82.94 -2.64 -46.30
N LEU A 11 82.66 -1.37 -45.98
CA LEU A 11 82.71 -0.80 -44.64
C LEU A 11 81.51 -1.31 -43.82
N LEU A 12 81.74 -1.83 -42.61
CA LEU A 12 80.68 -1.98 -41.61
C LEU A 12 80.52 -0.68 -40.83
N GLY A 13 79.37 -0.04 -41.01
CA GLY A 13 78.92 1.10 -40.21
C GLY A 13 78.10 0.65 -38.99
N PHE A 14 78.45 1.23 -37.84
CA PHE A 14 77.73 1.15 -36.57
C PHE A 14 76.39 1.91 -36.68
N SER A 15 75.27 1.27 -36.36
CA SER A 15 73.98 1.95 -36.18
C SER A 15 73.39 1.56 -34.83
N VAL A 16 73.43 2.52 -33.88
CA VAL A 16 72.74 2.43 -32.60
C VAL A 16 71.28 2.80 -32.85
N LEU A 17 70.37 1.84 -32.75
CA LEU A 17 68.93 2.08 -32.78
C LEU A 17 68.47 2.53 -31.38
N THR A 18 68.26 3.83 -31.21
CA THR A 18 67.53 4.38 -30.07
C THR A 18 66.03 4.10 -30.28
N SER A 19 65.49 3.13 -29.55
CA SER A 19 64.04 2.92 -29.46
C SER A 19 63.47 3.94 -28.49
N CYS A 20 62.88 5.01 -29.01
CA CYS A 20 62.01 5.87 -28.22
C CYS A 20 60.73 5.09 -27.91
N LYS A 21 60.59 4.59 -26.68
CA LYS A 21 59.27 4.35 -26.12
C LYS A 21 58.60 5.72 -26.02
N LYS A 22 57.52 5.94 -26.76
CA LYS A 22 56.57 7.00 -26.39
C LYS A 22 55.95 6.54 -25.09
N ASP A 23 56.35 7.15 -23.99
CA ASP A 23 55.54 7.12 -22.78
C ASP A 23 54.21 7.78 -23.16
N GLU A 24 53.12 7.02 -23.17
CA GLU A 24 51.79 7.61 -23.29
C GLU A 24 51.60 8.50 -22.06
N GLU A 25 51.40 9.80 -22.26
CA GLU A 25 51.04 10.70 -21.17
C GLU A 25 49.75 10.19 -20.52
N GLU A 26 49.88 9.73 -19.27
CA GLU A 26 48.76 9.20 -18.50
C GLU A 26 47.74 10.33 -18.29
N LYS A 27 46.57 10.19 -18.90
CA LYS A 27 45.54 11.22 -18.85
C LYS A 27 45.02 11.39 -17.42
N PRO A 28 44.80 12.62 -16.95
CA PRO A 28 44.45 12.83 -15.56
C PRO A 28 43.04 12.30 -15.24
N VAL A 29 42.95 11.53 -14.15
CA VAL A 29 41.68 11.05 -13.57
C VAL A 29 41.15 12.08 -12.56
N PRO A 30 39.83 12.17 -12.33
CA PRO A 30 39.28 13.12 -11.38
C PRO A 30 39.58 12.72 -9.92
N ALA A 31 40.14 13.64 -9.14
CA ALA A 31 40.25 13.51 -7.69
C ALA A 31 39.07 14.23 -7.04
N VAL A 32 38.12 13.47 -6.48
CA VAL A 32 36.86 14.00 -5.97
C VAL A 32 36.82 13.89 -4.45
N LYS A 33 36.48 15.00 -3.79
CA LYS A 33 36.09 15.04 -2.38
C LYS A 33 34.57 15.15 -2.26
N MET A 34 33.96 14.18 -1.60
CA MET A 34 32.53 14.17 -1.30
C MET A 34 32.23 14.98 -0.04
N GLY A 35 31.12 15.72 -0.04
CA GLY A 35 30.66 16.48 1.12
C GLY A 35 30.13 15.60 2.26
N ILE A 36 29.59 14.43 1.92
CA ILE A 36 29.21 13.38 2.87
C ILE A 36 30.04 12.15 2.52
N THR A 37 30.64 11.52 3.52
CA THR A 37 31.56 10.38 3.32
C THR A 37 30.94 9.03 3.69
N ASP A 38 29.82 9.04 4.41
CA ASP A 38 29.05 7.83 4.67
C ASP A 38 28.23 7.48 3.44
N LYS A 39 28.32 6.23 3.00
CA LYS A 39 27.54 5.74 1.84
C LYS A 39 26.13 5.31 2.23
N GLU A 40 25.94 4.86 3.45
CA GLU A 40 24.63 4.49 3.98
C GLU A 40 24.11 5.62 4.85
N LEU A 41 23.00 6.23 4.44
CA LEU A 41 22.41 7.38 5.10
C LEU A 41 21.00 7.03 5.56
N ASN A 42 20.58 7.64 6.66
CA ASN A 42 19.20 7.60 7.12
C ASN A 42 18.59 8.99 6.93
N GLY A 43 17.44 9.04 6.25
CA GLY A 43 16.67 10.25 6.02
C GLY A 43 15.26 10.16 6.59
N LYS A 44 14.53 11.26 6.46
CA LYS A 44 13.10 11.31 6.78
C LYS A 44 12.32 11.82 5.59
N VAL A 45 11.07 11.37 5.50
CA VAL A 45 10.12 11.87 4.52
C VAL A 45 9.96 13.38 4.70
N ASN A 46 9.93 14.11 3.59
CA ASN A 46 9.81 15.56 3.53
C ASN A 46 10.95 16.35 4.21
N GLU A 47 12.05 15.70 4.61
CA GLU A 47 13.26 16.34 5.14
C GLU A 47 14.36 16.43 4.06
N LYS A 48 14.87 17.64 3.83
CA LYS A 48 15.86 17.89 2.78
C LYS A 48 17.25 17.41 3.19
N ILE A 49 17.91 16.68 2.30
CA ILE A 49 19.32 16.29 2.40
C ILE A 49 20.09 16.96 1.27
N SER A 50 21.26 17.53 1.59
CA SER A 50 22.12 18.22 0.63
C SER A 50 23.40 17.43 0.40
N PHE A 51 23.63 17.02 -0.84
CA PHE A 51 24.84 16.36 -1.30
C PHE A 51 25.72 17.36 -2.05
N SER A 52 27.04 17.19 -1.93
CA SER A 52 28.01 17.99 -2.68
C SER A 52 29.26 17.18 -3.02
N ALA A 53 29.96 17.61 -4.06
CA ALA A 53 31.24 17.05 -4.48
C ALA A 53 32.13 18.19 -5.02
N SER A 54 33.44 18.09 -4.78
CA SER A 54 34.43 19.05 -5.26
C SER A 54 35.61 18.34 -5.92
N ILE A 55 36.09 18.86 -7.04
CA ILE A 55 37.27 18.35 -7.76
C ILE A 55 38.52 19.01 -7.19
N GLU A 56 39.41 18.22 -6.59
CA GLU A 56 40.58 18.73 -5.86
C GLU A 56 41.80 18.93 -6.75
N ASN A 57 41.94 18.14 -7.82
CA ASN A 57 43.09 18.20 -8.72
C ASN A 57 42.89 19.10 -9.94
N GLY A 58 41.82 19.89 -9.97
CA GLY A 58 41.56 20.89 -11.02
C GLY A 58 41.27 20.34 -12.42
N VAL A 59 41.12 19.02 -12.56
CA VAL A 59 40.78 18.37 -13.84
C VAL A 59 39.38 18.77 -14.27
N ALA A 60 39.22 19.12 -15.55
CA ALA A 60 37.89 19.37 -16.12
C ALA A 60 37.09 18.06 -16.18
N VAL A 61 35.87 18.09 -15.65
CA VAL A 61 34.99 16.92 -15.60
C VAL A 61 33.61 17.24 -16.14
N GLU A 62 32.99 16.24 -16.76
CA GLU A 62 31.54 16.15 -16.90
C GLU A 62 30.99 15.50 -15.62
N GLN A 63 30.22 16.23 -14.82
CA GLN A 63 29.68 15.70 -13.56
C GLN A 63 28.15 15.59 -13.60
N THR A 64 27.62 14.58 -12.93
CA THR A 64 26.19 14.33 -12.82
C THR A 64 25.84 13.79 -11.45
N TRP A 65 24.65 14.17 -10.98
CA TRP A 65 23.93 13.52 -9.89
C TRP A 65 22.72 12.80 -10.46
N THR A 66 22.55 11.53 -10.11
CA THR A 66 21.36 10.75 -10.44
C THR A 66 20.64 10.30 -9.17
N LEU A 67 19.32 10.19 -9.27
CA LEU A 67 18.46 9.55 -8.28
C LEU A 67 17.82 8.34 -8.97
N ASP A 68 18.10 7.14 -8.48
CA ASP A 68 17.63 5.86 -9.04
C ASP A 68 17.91 5.75 -10.55
N GLY A 69 19.11 6.20 -10.96
CA GLY A 69 19.58 6.18 -12.34
C GLY A 69 19.10 7.35 -13.21
N VAL A 70 18.17 8.19 -12.73
CA VAL A 70 17.68 9.36 -13.47
C VAL A 70 18.50 10.60 -13.11
N ILE A 71 19.09 11.26 -14.12
CA ILE A 71 19.84 12.51 -13.93
C ILE A 71 18.96 13.59 -13.33
N LYS A 72 19.43 14.21 -12.24
CA LYS A 72 18.76 15.32 -11.56
C LYS A 72 19.47 16.65 -11.75
N THR A 73 20.80 16.66 -11.82
CA THR A 73 21.59 17.87 -12.03
C THR A 73 23.01 17.54 -12.50
N THR A 74 23.65 18.52 -13.15
CA THR A 74 25.07 18.53 -13.54
C THR A 74 25.92 19.48 -12.69
N GLU A 75 25.32 20.08 -11.66
CA GLU A 75 25.99 20.97 -10.72
C GLU A 75 26.87 20.20 -9.72
N SER A 76 27.73 20.93 -8.99
CA SER A 76 28.57 20.36 -7.93
C SER A 76 27.78 19.95 -6.67
N SER A 77 26.50 20.29 -6.60
CA SER A 77 25.63 19.95 -5.48
C SER A 77 24.25 19.49 -5.94
N PHE A 78 23.63 18.64 -5.14
CA PHE A 78 22.28 18.13 -5.34
C PHE A 78 21.55 18.11 -4.01
N ALA A 79 20.38 18.73 -3.94
CA ALA A 79 19.50 18.63 -2.79
C ALA A 79 18.31 17.73 -3.11
N PHE A 80 18.01 16.80 -2.21
CA PHE A 80 16.91 15.86 -2.34
C PHE A 80 16.02 15.93 -1.11
N THR A 81 14.71 16.04 -1.33
CA THR A 81 13.69 15.89 -0.29
C THR A 81 12.87 14.65 -0.65
N PRO A 82 13.02 13.54 0.10
CA PRO A 82 12.29 12.31 -0.18
C PRO A 82 10.78 12.53 0.00
N PRO A 83 9.94 12.30 -1.03
CA PRO A 83 8.51 12.53 -0.93
C PRO A 83 7.78 11.39 -0.21
N LYS A 84 8.43 10.24 -0.01
CA LYS A 84 7.87 9.02 0.56
C LYS A 84 8.97 8.20 1.23
N SER A 85 8.59 7.28 2.09
CA SER A 85 9.49 6.25 2.61
C SER A 85 9.98 5.31 1.50
N GLY A 86 11.15 4.72 1.70
CA GLY A 86 11.80 3.84 0.74
C GLY A 86 13.32 3.93 0.76
N ILE A 87 13.94 3.23 -0.17
CA ILE A 87 15.39 3.25 -0.38
C ILE A 87 15.67 3.99 -1.69
N TYR A 88 16.51 5.02 -1.61
CA TYR A 88 16.88 5.85 -2.75
C TYR A 88 18.38 5.73 -3.04
N ASN A 89 18.73 5.46 -4.30
CA ASN A 89 20.12 5.41 -4.74
C ASN A 89 20.51 6.77 -5.34
N VAL A 90 21.29 7.55 -4.60
CA VAL A 90 21.84 8.83 -5.08
C VAL A 90 23.26 8.59 -5.58
N THR A 91 23.51 8.79 -6.87
CA THR A 91 24.83 8.54 -7.47
C THR A 91 25.44 9.83 -7.98
N TYR A 92 26.66 10.12 -7.54
CA TYR A 92 27.53 11.11 -8.16
C TYR A 92 28.46 10.43 -9.15
N THR A 93 28.61 11.01 -10.34
CA THR A 93 29.61 10.59 -11.33
C THR A 93 30.36 11.81 -11.83
N ALA A 94 31.70 11.74 -11.85
CA ALA A 94 32.58 12.71 -12.49
C ALA A 94 33.43 12.00 -13.55
N LYS A 95 33.33 12.43 -14.81
CA LYS A 95 34.03 11.83 -15.94
C LYS A 95 35.05 12.82 -16.51
N ALA A 96 36.30 12.38 -16.59
CA ALA A 96 37.38 13.05 -17.31
C ALA A 96 37.88 12.17 -18.45
N GLU A 97 38.79 12.68 -19.28
CA GLU A 97 39.39 11.93 -20.38
C GLU A 97 40.19 10.70 -19.89
N GLY A 98 40.82 10.80 -18.71
CA GLY A 98 41.60 9.73 -18.11
C GLY A 98 40.81 8.69 -17.34
N GLY A 99 39.54 8.96 -17.00
CA GLY A 99 38.74 8.02 -16.23
C GLY A 99 37.46 8.59 -15.64
N THR A 100 36.74 7.75 -14.90
CA THR A 100 35.47 8.09 -14.25
C THR A 100 35.55 7.79 -12.77
N PHE A 101 35.10 8.73 -11.95
CA PHE A 101 34.84 8.53 -10.53
C PHE A 101 33.34 8.39 -10.31
N THR A 102 32.94 7.41 -9.51
CA THR A 102 31.53 7.17 -9.15
C THR A 102 31.41 6.96 -7.66
N TYR A 103 30.40 7.59 -7.06
CA TYR A 103 30.09 7.48 -5.65
C TYR A 103 28.58 7.28 -5.46
N VAL A 104 28.20 6.20 -4.79
CA VAL A 104 26.79 5.82 -4.57
C VAL A 104 26.45 5.96 -3.09
N TYR A 105 25.43 6.75 -2.81
CA TYR A 105 24.75 6.80 -1.52
C TYR A 105 23.49 5.92 -1.57
N ILE A 106 23.28 5.13 -0.53
CA ILE A 106 22.05 4.41 -0.23
C ILE A 106 21.35 5.21 0.87
N LEU A 107 20.29 5.91 0.52
CA LEU A 107 19.49 6.69 1.46
C LEU A 107 18.26 5.87 1.88
N ASN A 108 18.25 5.42 3.13
CA ASN A 108 17.14 4.73 3.75
C ASN A 108 16.18 5.75 4.40
N VAL A 109 14.93 5.78 3.97
CA VAL A 109 13.88 6.67 4.49
C VAL A 109 12.79 5.80 5.11
N GLY A 110 12.66 5.85 6.43
CA GLY A 110 11.64 5.09 7.15
C GLY A 110 10.23 5.64 6.94
N VAL A 111 9.22 4.78 7.13
CA VAL A 111 7.81 5.18 7.20
C VAL A 111 7.64 6.18 8.36
N PRO A 112 7.05 7.36 8.14
CA PRO A 112 6.70 8.27 9.22
C PRO A 112 5.79 7.59 10.24
N THR A 113 6.03 7.85 11.52
CA THR A 113 5.16 7.35 12.60
C THR A 113 4.68 8.51 13.45
N VAL A 114 3.40 8.52 13.78
CA VAL A 114 2.80 9.46 14.73
C VAL A 114 2.73 8.77 16.10
N PRO A 115 3.50 9.22 17.11
CA PRO A 115 3.50 8.55 18.41
C PRO A 115 2.18 8.77 19.16
N ALA A 116 1.72 7.72 19.85
CA ALA A 116 0.62 7.84 20.80
C ALA A 116 1.04 8.74 21.98
N THR A 117 0.08 9.52 22.49
CA THR A 117 0.26 10.42 23.64
C THR A 117 -0.78 10.10 24.72
N PRO A 118 -0.67 10.64 25.95
CA PRO A 118 -1.69 10.46 26.97
C PRO A 118 -3.10 10.93 26.58
N GLY A 119 -3.23 11.76 25.54
CA GLY A 119 -4.51 12.21 24.99
C GLY A 119 -5.00 11.42 23.77
N SER A 120 -4.21 10.46 23.27
CA SER A 120 -4.60 9.64 22.13
C SER A 120 -5.78 8.73 22.47
N SER A 121 -6.70 8.59 21.52
CA SER A 121 -7.84 7.69 21.63
C SER A 121 -7.44 6.25 21.33
N SER A 122 -7.93 5.27 22.08
CA SER A 122 -7.82 3.86 21.65
C SER A 122 -8.64 3.59 20.40
N PHE A 123 -9.76 4.29 20.21
CA PHE A 123 -10.60 4.17 19.02
C PHE A 123 -10.06 4.98 17.84
N VAL A 124 -10.38 4.53 16.63
CA VAL A 124 -10.30 5.36 15.42
C VAL A 124 -11.00 6.71 15.61
N THR A 125 -10.42 7.78 15.08
CA THR A 125 -10.88 9.16 15.29
C THR A 125 -11.27 9.88 14.01
N ARG A 126 -10.95 9.30 12.84
CA ARG A 126 -11.18 9.90 11.54
C ARG A 126 -12.00 8.97 10.65
N LEU A 127 -13.02 9.54 10.00
CA LEU A 127 -13.74 8.92 8.89
C LEU A 127 -13.19 9.50 7.59
N LEU A 128 -12.49 8.68 6.80
CA LEU A 128 -11.89 9.12 5.55
C LEU A 128 -12.82 8.85 4.37
N GLU A 129 -13.50 7.69 4.38
CA GLU A 129 -14.47 7.33 3.36
C GLU A 129 -15.56 6.43 3.95
N TYR A 130 -16.79 6.60 3.46
CA TYR A 130 -17.89 5.66 3.67
C TYR A 130 -18.59 5.45 2.33
N ASN A 131 -18.47 4.26 1.78
CA ASN A 131 -18.94 3.90 0.45
C ASN A 131 -19.59 2.51 0.50
N PRO A 132 -20.78 2.41 1.11
CA PRO A 132 -21.48 1.14 1.25
C PRO A 132 -22.07 0.67 -0.08
N ALA A 133 -22.34 -0.62 -0.15
CA ALA A 133 -23.13 -1.23 -1.20
C ALA A 133 -24.63 -0.96 -0.94
N PRO A 134 -25.54 -1.27 -1.88
CA PRO A 134 -26.96 -1.18 -1.62
C PRO A 134 -27.40 -2.12 -0.48
N GLY A 135 -28.41 -1.73 0.29
CA GLY A 135 -28.90 -2.56 1.40
C GLY A 135 -30.10 -1.98 2.14
N GLN A 136 -30.73 -2.82 2.97
CA GLN A 136 -32.01 -2.54 3.64
C GLN A 136 -31.95 -1.47 4.72
N PHE A 137 -30.75 -1.14 5.21
CA PHE A 137 -30.52 -0.06 6.17
C PHE A 137 -29.83 1.17 5.55
N ILE A 138 -29.39 1.07 4.29
CA ILE A 138 -28.75 2.16 3.58
C ILE A 138 -29.71 3.33 3.40
N ASN A 139 -29.16 4.54 3.43
CA ASN A 139 -29.87 5.83 3.45
C ASN A 139 -30.62 6.12 4.77
N LYS A 140 -30.55 5.23 5.76
CA LYS A 140 -31.11 5.40 7.11
C LYS A 140 -30.08 5.01 8.17
N VAL A 141 -30.45 5.06 9.44
CA VAL A 141 -29.62 4.48 10.51
C VAL A 141 -29.78 2.96 10.50
N PRO A 142 -28.71 2.15 10.62
CA PRO A 142 -27.30 2.56 10.76
C PRO A 142 -26.52 2.74 9.43
N GLY A 143 -27.16 2.71 8.26
CA GLY A 143 -26.51 2.83 6.95
C GLY A 143 -26.39 4.24 6.36
N ASN A 144 -26.00 5.24 7.15
CA ASN A 144 -25.83 6.62 6.70
C ASN A 144 -24.54 7.26 7.26
N LEU A 145 -24.15 8.42 6.71
CA LEU A 145 -22.94 9.13 7.13
C LEU A 145 -22.93 9.51 8.62
N VAL A 146 -24.09 9.80 9.22
CA VAL A 146 -24.19 10.09 10.65
C VAL A 146 -23.79 8.87 11.48
N SER A 147 -24.20 7.67 11.06
CA SER A 147 -23.87 6.41 11.71
C SER A 147 -22.39 6.07 11.53
N ALA A 148 -21.84 6.28 10.32
CA ALA A 148 -20.40 6.15 10.04
C ALA A 148 -19.54 7.10 10.90
N GLN A 149 -19.98 8.34 11.11
CA GLN A 149 -19.32 9.27 12.04
C GLN A 149 -19.54 8.89 13.52
N GLY A 150 -20.62 8.16 13.80
CA GLY A 150 -21.02 7.77 15.15
C GLY A 150 -20.07 6.80 15.85
N ILE A 151 -19.19 6.12 15.10
CA ILE A 151 -18.19 5.17 15.64
C ILE A 151 -16.83 5.82 15.93
N LEU A 152 -16.66 7.12 15.70
CA LEU A 152 -15.38 7.80 15.94
C LEU A 152 -15.20 8.12 17.43
N GLY A 153 -14.07 7.70 18.00
CA GLY A 153 -13.71 7.92 19.40
C GLY A 153 -14.51 7.08 20.42
N LYS A 154 -15.37 6.17 19.96
CA LYS A 154 -16.29 5.38 20.80
C LYS A 154 -16.93 4.22 20.00
N LYS A 155 -17.70 3.39 20.68
CA LYS A 155 -18.60 2.42 20.02
C LYS A 155 -19.87 3.10 19.52
N GLY A 156 -20.33 2.69 18.35
CA GLY A 156 -21.57 3.06 17.68
C GLY A 156 -22.08 1.89 16.84
N MET A 157 -22.62 2.15 15.65
CA MET A 157 -22.94 1.10 14.67
C MET A 157 -23.08 1.72 13.29
N VAL A 158 -22.46 1.12 12.28
CA VAL A 158 -22.65 1.45 10.87
C VAL A 158 -22.71 0.17 10.04
N THR A 159 -23.69 0.10 9.14
CA THR A 159 -23.82 -1.01 8.19
C THR A 159 -23.10 -0.70 6.89
N LEU A 160 -22.53 -1.72 6.23
CA LEU A 160 -21.79 -1.54 4.98
C LEU A 160 -22.62 -1.92 3.73
N GLY A 161 -23.81 -2.47 3.91
CA GLY A 161 -24.65 -3.00 2.83
C GLY A 161 -24.08 -4.29 2.25
N ALA A 162 -24.60 -4.68 1.08
CA ALA A 162 -24.19 -5.87 0.34
C ALA A 162 -22.67 -5.93 0.01
N TRP A 163 -22.25 -6.95 -0.74
CA TRP A 163 -20.83 -7.17 -1.03
C TRP A 163 -20.09 -5.93 -1.53
N GLY A 164 -18.88 -5.73 -1.02
CA GLY A 164 -17.97 -4.71 -1.49
C GLY A 164 -18.21 -3.33 -0.90
N GLY A 165 -19.32 -3.10 -0.19
CA GLY A 165 -19.53 -1.88 0.59
C GLY A 165 -18.50 -1.75 1.70
N TYR A 166 -18.00 -0.54 1.94
CA TYR A 166 -16.86 -0.35 2.83
C TYR A 166 -16.85 0.98 3.58
N ILE A 167 -15.99 1.01 4.60
CA ILE A 167 -15.63 2.20 5.37
C ILE A 167 -14.10 2.28 5.50
N VAL A 168 -13.54 3.49 5.42
CA VAL A 168 -12.12 3.79 5.63
C VAL A 168 -11.99 4.69 6.84
N LEU A 169 -11.21 4.25 7.81
CA LEU A 169 -11.05 4.85 9.13
C LEU A 169 -9.57 5.09 9.42
N GLY A 170 -9.28 6.07 10.27
CA GLY A 170 -7.92 6.41 10.67
C GLY A 170 -7.79 6.68 12.16
N PHE A 171 -6.64 6.31 12.70
CA PHE A 171 -6.25 6.62 14.07
C PHE A 171 -5.67 8.04 14.16
N ASP A 172 -5.55 8.57 15.38
CA ASP A 172 -4.83 9.83 15.67
C ASP A 172 -3.32 9.64 15.93
N HIS A 173 -2.87 8.38 15.89
CA HIS A 173 -1.49 7.92 16.03
C HIS A 173 -1.27 6.71 15.11
N THR A 174 -0.01 6.30 14.93
CA THR A 174 0.32 5.06 14.22
C THR A 174 0.16 3.89 15.20
N VAL A 175 -0.68 2.92 14.85
CA VAL A 175 -0.81 1.65 15.59
C VAL A 175 0.42 0.82 15.29
N ILE A 176 1.30 0.64 16.27
CA ILE A 176 2.58 -0.07 16.10
C ILE A 176 2.33 -1.57 16.10
N ASN A 177 2.95 -2.28 15.15
CA ASN A 177 2.94 -3.73 15.12
C ASN A 177 3.74 -4.29 16.31
N GLU A 178 3.06 -4.95 17.24
CA GLU A 178 3.70 -5.62 18.36
C GLU A 178 3.98 -7.10 18.05
N VAL A 179 5.25 -7.49 18.15
CA VAL A 179 5.69 -8.85 17.85
C VAL A 179 4.90 -9.90 18.67
N ASN A 180 4.27 -10.85 17.98
CA ASN A 180 3.47 -11.95 18.53
C ASN A 180 2.21 -11.51 19.30
N LYS A 181 1.60 -10.38 18.96
CA LYS A 181 0.33 -9.92 19.53
C LYS A 181 -0.66 -9.54 18.42
N ASP A 182 -1.92 -9.44 18.81
CA ASP A 182 -2.90 -8.72 18.01
C ASP A 182 -2.79 -7.22 18.30
N ASP A 183 -2.92 -6.39 17.27
CA ASP A 183 -2.70 -4.95 17.35
C ASP A 183 -4.03 -4.17 17.39
N ILE A 184 -5.05 -4.71 16.72
CA ILE A 184 -6.34 -4.04 16.55
C ILE A 184 -7.46 -4.99 16.95
N ILE A 185 -8.55 -4.45 17.47
CA ILE A 185 -9.84 -5.16 17.58
C ILE A 185 -10.92 -4.43 16.80
N VAL A 186 -11.65 -5.16 15.97
CA VAL A 186 -12.84 -4.68 15.26
C VAL A 186 -14.09 -5.25 15.94
N TYR A 187 -14.95 -4.39 16.43
CA TYR A 187 -16.23 -4.80 17.00
C TYR A 187 -17.30 -4.80 15.91
N GLY A 188 -18.06 -5.89 15.83
CA GLY A 188 -19.29 -6.02 15.04
C GLY A 188 -20.46 -6.45 15.92
N ASN A 189 -21.54 -6.96 15.32
CA ASN A 189 -22.71 -7.47 16.02
C ASN A 189 -23.01 -8.96 15.73
N PRO A 190 -22.00 -9.85 15.59
CA PRO A 190 -22.29 -11.22 15.21
C PRO A 190 -23.00 -11.95 16.36
N MET A 191 -23.76 -12.97 16.00
CA MET A 191 -24.31 -13.96 16.92
C MET A 191 -23.57 -15.29 16.74
N ALA A 192 -23.68 -16.20 17.71
CA ALA A 192 -22.94 -17.47 17.70
C ALA A 192 -23.14 -18.31 16.41
N ASN A 193 -24.30 -18.18 15.77
CA ASN A 193 -24.67 -18.88 14.54
C ASN A 193 -24.96 -17.92 13.36
N PHE A 194 -24.60 -16.64 13.49
CA PHE A 194 -24.86 -15.63 12.47
C PHE A 194 -23.76 -14.57 12.48
N ALA A 195 -22.84 -14.68 11.53
CA ALA A 195 -21.77 -13.72 11.28
C ALA A 195 -21.95 -13.08 9.90
N GLU A 196 -21.45 -11.85 9.74
CA GLU A 196 -21.49 -11.12 8.46
C GLU A 196 -20.08 -10.66 8.08
N PRO A 197 -19.17 -11.61 7.73
CA PRO A 197 -17.73 -11.37 7.77
C PRO A 197 -17.26 -10.28 6.80
N GLY A 198 -16.50 -9.33 7.35
CA GLY A 198 -15.85 -8.25 6.60
C GLY A 198 -14.37 -8.50 6.35
N VAL A 199 -13.91 -8.22 5.14
CA VAL A 199 -12.49 -8.22 4.78
C VAL A 199 -11.82 -6.97 5.33
N ILE A 200 -10.62 -7.13 5.89
CA ILE A 200 -9.84 -6.05 6.49
C ILE A 200 -8.63 -5.75 5.62
N TRP A 201 -8.43 -4.46 5.35
CA TRP A 201 -7.24 -3.92 4.73
C TRP A 201 -6.65 -2.85 5.64
N VAL A 202 -5.33 -2.71 5.64
CA VAL A 202 -4.60 -1.72 6.42
C VAL A 202 -3.61 -0.97 5.54
N MET A 203 -3.26 0.25 5.95
CA MET A 203 -2.33 1.11 5.21
C MET A 203 -1.47 1.91 6.20
N GLN A 204 -0.19 2.08 5.85
CA GLN A 204 0.71 3.02 6.50
C GLN A 204 0.65 4.37 5.77
N ASP A 205 0.82 5.47 6.49
CA ASP A 205 1.04 6.80 5.92
C ASP A 205 2.50 6.94 5.47
N GLU A 206 2.84 6.24 4.39
CA GLU A 206 4.20 6.11 3.85
C GLU A 206 4.78 7.47 3.41
N ASN A 207 3.93 8.46 3.12
CA ASN A 207 4.30 9.82 2.70
C ASN A 207 4.10 10.91 3.78
N GLY A 208 3.40 10.59 4.87
CA GLY A 208 3.20 11.47 6.02
C GLY A 208 2.18 12.60 5.80
N ASN A 209 1.23 12.45 4.86
CA ASN A 209 0.24 13.48 4.53
C ASN A 209 -1.07 13.35 5.33
N GLY A 210 -1.23 12.28 6.11
CA GLY A 210 -2.43 11.99 6.90
C GLY A 210 -3.63 11.53 6.06
N LEU A 211 -3.45 11.14 4.80
CA LEU A 211 -4.49 10.65 3.89
C LEU A 211 -4.29 9.16 3.60
N ALA A 212 -5.40 8.46 3.34
CA ALA A 212 -5.37 7.05 2.98
C ALA A 212 -5.11 6.85 1.47
N ASP A 213 -4.01 7.39 0.96
CA ASP A 213 -3.65 7.43 -0.47
C ASP A 213 -2.35 6.69 -0.84
N ASP A 214 -1.81 5.91 0.10
CA ASP A 214 -0.65 5.05 -0.07
C ASP A 214 -1.04 3.59 -0.38
N THR A 215 -0.25 2.61 0.04
CA THR A 215 -0.43 1.20 -0.33
C THR A 215 -1.40 0.48 0.62
N TRP A 216 -2.49 -0.08 0.08
CA TRP A 216 -3.38 -0.97 0.83
C TRP A 216 -2.82 -2.40 0.88
N TYR A 217 -2.77 -2.97 2.09
CA TYR A 217 -2.41 -4.35 2.35
C TYR A 217 -3.61 -5.10 2.94
N GLU A 218 -3.91 -6.28 2.41
CA GLU A 218 -4.99 -7.10 2.96
C GLU A 218 -4.49 -7.81 4.22
N VAL A 219 -5.30 -7.88 5.27
CA VAL A 219 -5.02 -8.80 6.39
C VAL A 219 -5.81 -10.09 6.12
N PRO A 220 -5.13 -11.18 5.71
CA PRO A 220 -5.80 -12.42 5.37
C PRO A 220 -6.47 -13.04 6.60
N GLY A 221 -7.61 -13.67 6.40
CA GLY A 221 -8.27 -14.51 7.40
C GLY A 221 -8.22 -15.99 7.05
N SER A 222 -9.00 -16.80 7.77
CA SER A 222 -8.96 -18.26 7.64
C SER A 222 -9.31 -18.78 6.26
N GLU A 223 -10.00 -18.00 5.42
CA GLU A 223 -10.43 -18.42 4.08
C GLU A 223 -9.55 -17.91 2.95
N PHE A 224 -8.46 -17.21 3.27
CA PHE A 224 -7.52 -16.71 2.27
C PHE A 224 -7.00 -17.85 1.38
N ASN A 225 -7.08 -17.66 0.05
CA ASN A 225 -6.73 -18.66 -0.98
C ASN A 225 -7.49 -19.99 -0.96
N LYS A 226 -8.58 -20.12 -0.19
CA LYS A 226 -9.46 -21.31 -0.24
C LYS A 226 -10.45 -21.25 -1.41
N PRO A 227 -11.06 -22.39 -1.80
CA PRO A 227 -12.11 -22.39 -2.82
C PRO A 227 -13.24 -21.41 -2.49
N GLY A 228 -13.60 -20.56 -3.47
CA GLY A 228 -14.61 -19.52 -3.31
C GLY A 228 -14.07 -18.17 -2.85
N TYR A 229 -12.82 -18.11 -2.35
CA TYR A 229 -12.14 -16.85 -2.08
C TYR A 229 -11.53 -16.28 -3.38
N LYS A 230 -11.74 -14.99 -3.65
CA LYS A 230 -11.20 -14.32 -4.85
C LYS A 230 -10.72 -12.91 -4.54
N ARG A 231 -9.50 -12.57 -4.96
CA ARG A 231 -8.97 -11.20 -4.92
C ARG A 231 -9.24 -10.49 -6.25
N ASN A 232 -9.18 -9.16 -6.24
CA ASN A 232 -9.45 -8.32 -7.41
C ASN A 232 -10.82 -8.61 -8.04
N TYR A 233 -11.79 -8.98 -7.22
CA TYR A 233 -13.17 -9.19 -7.62
C TYR A 233 -13.90 -7.83 -7.58
N SER A 234 -14.87 -7.63 -8.46
CA SER A 234 -15.65 -6.40 -8.49
C SER A 234 -17.12 -6.66 -8.77
N VAL A 235 -17.97 -5.76 -8.26
CA VAL A 235 -19.42 -5.76 -8.48
C VAL A 235 -19.85 -4.36 -8.85
N THR A 236 -20.56 -4.26 -9.96
CA THR A 236 -21.23 -3.04 -10.40
C THR A 236 -22.69 -3.09 -10.00
N TYR A 237 -23.12 -2.14 -9.19
CA TYR A 237 -24.52 -1.94 -8.80
C TYR A 237 -25.18 -0.88 -9.67
N LYS A 238 -26.40 -1.13 -10.11
CA LYS A 238 -27.17 -0.23 -10.98
C LYS A 238 -28.35 0.34 -10.24
N ARG A 239 -28.60 1.63 -10.42
CA ARG A 239 -29.75 2.32 -9.84
C ARG A 239 -31.05 1.73 -10.40
N PRO A 240 -31.98 1.27 -9.56
CA PRO A 240 -33.23 0.69 -10.03
C PRO A 240 -34.24 1.77 -10.46
N VAL A 241 -35.19 1.38 -11.30
CA VAL A 241 -36.35 2.20 -11.70
C VAL A 241 -37.62 1.35 -11.53
N PRO A 242 -38.56 1.71 -10.64
CA PRO A 242 -38.51 2.84 -9.69
C PRO A 242 -37.41 2.68 -8.63
N ALA A 243 -37.06 3.77 -7.92
CA ALA A 243 -35.97 3.78 -6.94
C ALA A 243 -36.14 2.77 -5.78
N THR A 244 -37.36 2.28 -5.54
CA THR A 244 -37.72 1.30 -4.52
C THR A 244 -37.74 -0.15 -5.02
N ALA A 245 -37.44 -0.40 -6.30
CA ALA A 245 -37.30 -1.75 -6.83
C ALA A 245 -35.97 -2.39 -6.41
N ASP A 246 -35.88 -3.70 -6.61
CA ASP A 246 -34.67 -4.50 -6.43
C ASP A 246 -33.48 -3.87 -7.17
N VAL A 247 -32.32 -3.79 -6.51
CA VAL A 247 -31.12 -3.13 -7.05
C VAL A 247 -30.29 -4.15 -7.86
N PRO A 248 -30.20 -4.03 -9.21
CA PRO A 248 -29.45 -4.99 -10.00
C PRO A 248 -27.94 -4.86 -9.79
N TRP A 249 -27.25 -5.98 -9.87
CA TRP A 249 -25.79 -6.01 -9.86
C TRP A 249 -25.22 -6.97 -10.89
N THR A 250 -23.97 -6.75 -11.31
CA THR A 250 -23.18 -7.65 -12.15
C THR A 250 -21.76 -7.70 -11.63
N ASP A 251 -21.16 -8.89 -11.60
CA ASP A 251 -19.80 -9.08 -11.11
C ASP A 251 -18.76 -9.23 -12.23
N SER A 252 -17.49 -9.24 -11.85
CA SER A 252 -16.34 -9.41 -12.77
C SER A 252 -16.23 -10.81 -13.39
N ASP A 253 -16.96 -11.80 -12.87
CA ASP A 253 -17.07 -13.13 -13.50
C ASP A 253 -18.21 -13.18 -14.55
N GLY A 254 -18.96 -12.08 -14.71
CA GLY A 254 -20.10 -11.99 -15.62
C GLY A 254 -21.40 -12.57 -15.06
N LYS A 255 -21.50 -12.82 -13.75
CA LYS A 255 -22.78 -13.18 -13.11
C LYS A 255 -23.54 -11.93 -12.73
N SER A 256 -24.85 -12.08 -12.58
CA SER A 256 -25.73 -10.99 -12.20
C SER A 256 -26.76 -11.45 -11.18
N GLY A 257 -27.29 -10.49 -10.45
CA GLY A 257 -28.37 -10.72 -9.49
C GLY A 257 -28.99 -9.40 -9.06
N VAL A 258 -29.66 -9.43 -7.91
CA VAL A 258 -30.23 -8.26 -7.29
C VAL A 258 -29.98 -8.24 -5.78
N VAL A 259 -29.82 -7.05 -5.22
CA VAL A 259 -30.10 -6.80 -3.80
C VAL A 259 -31.61 -6.63 -3.69
N LYS A 260 -32.29 -7.62 -3.08
CA LYS A 260 -33.75 -7.64 -3.03
C LYS A 260 -34.27 -6.66 -2.00
N THR A 261 -35.26 -5.87 -2.37
CA THR A 261 -36.02 -5.07 -1.41
C THR A 261 -37.04 -5.94 -0.69
N ASN A 262 -37.39 -5.55 0.53
CA ASN A 262 -38.34 -6.28 1.35
C ASN A 262 -39.50 -5.39 1.81
N THR A 263 -40.46 -6.01 2.51
CA THR A 263 -41.66 -5.29 2.95
C THR A 263 -41.46 -4.46 4.22
N PHE A 264 -40.36 -4.66 4.94
CA PHE A 264 -40.07 -3.99 6.22
C PHE A 264 -39.32 -2.66 6.01
N HIS A 265 -38.42 -2.60 5.03
CA HIS A 265 -37.61 -1.42 4.73
C HIS A 265 -38.04 -0.84 3.38
N LYS A 266 -38.75 0.30 3.43
CA LYS A 266 -39.44 0.91 2.27
C LYS A 266 -38.67 2.01 1.54
N GLN A 267 -37.53 2.44 2.07
CA GLN A 267 -36.68 3.44 1.39
C GLN A 267 -35.94 2.81 0.20
N PRO A 268 -35.42 3.61 -0.74
CA PRO A 268 -34.47 3.14 -1.75
C PRO A 268 -33.24 2.49 -1.11
N TYR A 269 -32.80 1.33 -1.63
CA TYR A 269 -31.62 0.63 -1.11
C TYR A 269 -30.33 1.10 -1.78
N PHE A 270 -30.41 1.62 -3.00
CA PHE A 270 -29.25 2.18 -3.70
C PHE A 270 -28.77 3.44 -2.98
N PRO A 271 -27.46 3.60 -2.67
CA PRO A 271 -26.97 4.77 -1.94
C PRO A 271 -27.30 6.09 -2.63
N GLU A 272 -27.88 7.03 -1.89
CA GLU A 272 -28.37 8.31 -2.45
C GLU A 272 -27.24 9.29 -2.81
N TRP A 273 -26.07 9.19 -2.18
CA TRP A 273 -24.91 10.05 -2.49
C TRP A 273 -24.15 9.62 -3.75
N VAL A 274 -24.41 8.43 -4.31
CA VAL A 274 -23.89 8.07 -5.64
C VAL A 274 -24.64 8.93 -6.66
N MET A 275 -23.96 9.79 -7.41
CA MET A 275 -24.60 10.67 -8.40
C MET A 275 -24.93 9.95 -9.73
N GLY A 276 -24.17 8.91 -10.07
CA GLY A 276 -24.34 8.15 -11.31
C GLY A 276 -25.52 7.17 -11.30
N ASN A 277 -25.77 6.52 -12.43
CA ASN A 277 -26.76 5.43 -12.54
C ASN A 277 -26.17 4.07 -12.14
N GLU A 278 -24.86 3.98 -11.96
CA GLU A 278 -24.17 2.80 -11.47
C GLU A 278 -22.86 3.19 -10.80
N TYR A 279 -22.29 2.28 -10.03
CA TYR A 279 -20.95 2.39 -9.46
C TYR A 279 -20.38 0.98 -9.23
N THR A 280 -19.05 0.89 -9.19
CA THR A 280 -18.35 -0.39 -9.06
C THR A 280 -17.52 -0.40 -7.79
N LEU A 281 -17.68 -1.45 -7.00
CA LEU A 281 -16.87 -1.74 -5.81
C LEU A 281 -15.90 -2.86 -6.14
N THR A 282 -14.66 -2.77 -5.66
CA THR A 282 -13.60 -3.76 -5.88
C THR A 282 -13.01 -4.21 -4.56
N GLY A 283 -12.62 -5.48 -4.45
CA GLY A 283 -12.08 -6.04 -3.22
C GLY A 283 -11.85 -7.54 -3.29
N SER A 284 -11.87 -8.17 -2.12
CA SER A 284 -11.82 -9.62 -1.98
C SER A 284 -13.21 -10.20 -1.69
N LEU A 285 -13.58 -11.24 -2.42
CA LEU A 285 -14.78 -12.05 -2.19
C LEU A 285 -14.42 -13.21 -1.26
N LEU A 286 -15.17 -13.36 -0.18
CA LEU A 286 -15.14 -14.51 0.71
C LEU A 286 -16.10 -15.60 0.23
N PRO A 287 -15.82 -16.88 0.52
CA PRO A 287 -16.74 -17.96 0.19
C PRO A 287 -18.05 -17.82 0.97
N SER A 288 -19.18 -18.20 0.35
CA SER A 288 -20.49 -18.24 1.02
C SER A 288 -20.76 -19.58 1.73
N SER A 289 -19.74 -20.41 1.95
CA SER A 289 -19.87 -21.78 2.47
C SER A 289 -20.36 -21.87 3.91
N GLY A 290 -20.30 -20.77 4.68
CA GLY A 290 -20.86 -20.67 6.03
C GLY A 290 -22.38 -20.46 6.04
N ILE A 291 -22.99 -20.15 4.90
CA ILE A 291 -24.41 -19.84 4.80
C ILE A 291 -25.23 -21.12 4.62
N ASP A 292 -26.20 -21.35 5.50
CA ASP A 292 -27.21 -22.39 5.38
C ASP A 292 -28.59 -21.77 5.22
N MET A 293 -29.22 -22.02 4.07
CA MET A 293 -30.57 -21.59 3.73
C MET A 293 -31.52 -22.77 3.46
N THR A 294 -31.12 -24.00 3.84
CA THR A 294 -31.91 -25.21 3.60
C THR A 294 -33.27 -25.16 4.32
N VAL A 295 -33.35 -24.46 5.45
CA VAL A 295 -34.59 -24.16 6.18
C VAL A 295 -34.89 -22.66 6.04
N PRO A 296 -35.82 -22.23 5.17
CA PRO A 296 -36.04 -20.80 4.89
C PRO A 296 -36.44 -19.94 6.10
N THR A 297 -37.03 -20.55 7.12
CA THR A 297 -37.41 -19.88 8.38
C THR A 297 -36.27 -19.81 9.40
N TYR A 298 -35.15 -20.49 9.14
CA TYR A 298 -33.99 -20.55 10.03
C TYR A 298 -32.71 -20.55 9.19
N ILE A 299 -32.29 -19.35 8.81
CA ILE A 299 -31.09 -19.12 8.00
C ILE A 299 -29.93 -18.82 8.95
N THR A 300 -28.78 -19.43 8.69
CA THR A 300 -27.56 -19.22 9.48
C THR A 300 -26.40 -18.79 8.61
N SER A 301 -25.45 -18.09 9.22
CA SER A 301 -24.14 -17.76 8.63
C SER A 301 -23.09 -18.08 9.67
N ALA A 302 -22.42 -19.23 9.53
CA ALA A 302 -21.41 -19.65 10.49
C ALA A 302 -20.18 -18.72 10.43
N PRO A 303 -19.59 -18.38 11.60
CA PRO A 303 -18.38 -17.57 11.64
C PRO A 303 -17.20 -18.33 11.02
N PHE A 304 -16.31 -17.60 10.36
CA PHE A 304 -15.00 -18.10 9.98
C PHE A 304 -14.09 -18.22 11.21
N ALA A 305 -12.98 -18.96 11.07
CA ALA A 305 -12.15 -19.27 12.22
C ALA A 305 -11.42 -18.04 12.79
N TRP A 306 -11.01 -17.08 11.94
CA TRP A 306 -10.31 -15.85 12.35
C TRP A 306 -10.09 -14.88 11.17
N GLY A 307 -9.74 -13.62 11.49
CA GLY A 307 -9.16 -12.64 10.55
C GLY A 307 -10.15 -11.80 9.74
N TYR A 308 -11.43 -11.82 10.10
CA TYR A 308 -12.48 -11.04 9.46
C TYR A 308 -13.21 -10.19 10.50
N ALA A 309 -13.70 -9.01 10.11
CA ALA A 309 -14.58 -8.21 10.95
C ALA A 309 -15.98 -8.83 11.05
N ASP A 310 -16.73 -8.47 12.10
CA ASP A 310 -18.12 -8.90 12.28
C ASP A 310 -18.30 -10.42 12.18
N ASN A 311 -17.30 -11.12 12.72
CA ASN A 311 -17.13 -12.55 12.55
C ASN A 311 -17.31 -13.28 13.89
N THR A 312 -16.82 -12.75 15.00
CA THR A 312 -16.95 -13.40 16.32
C THR A 312 -17.51 -12.49 17.43
N VAL A 313 -18.26 -13.10 18.36
CA VAL A 313 -18.86 -12.39 19.49
C VAL A 313 -17.75 -11.81 20.38
N GLY A 314 -17.85 -10.52 20.70
CA GLY A 314 -16.89 -9.82 21.56
C GLY A 314 -15.84 -9.00 20.79
N GLY A 315 -15.78 -9.16 19.46
CA GLY A 315 -14.89 -8.42 18.58
C GLY A 315 -13.76 -9.29 18.04
N ASP A 316 -13.34 -8.97 16.82
CA ASP A 316 -12.36 -9.71 16.05
C ASP A 316 -10.99 -9.06 16.19
N LYS A 317 -10.05 -9.79 16.78
CA LYS A 317 -8.68 -9.34 16.95
C LYS A 317 -7.85 -9.59 15.70
N ILE A 318 -7.03 -8.60 15.35
CA ILE A 318 -6.30 -8.52 14.09
C ILE A 318 -4.84 -8.23 14.39
N ASP A 319 -3.98 -9.11 13.87
CA ASP A 319 -2.53 -8.99 13.88
C ASP A 319 -2.10 -8.47 12.50
N ILE A 320 -1.58 -7.24 12.46
CA ILE A 320 -1.19 -6.58 11.20
C ILE A 320 0.12 -7.15 10.63
N ALA A 321 0.86 -7.96 11.38
CA ALA A 321 2.00 -8.70 10.84
C ALA A 321 1.59 -9.78 9.82
N LYS A 322 0.30 -10.14 9.78
CA LYS A 322 -0.25 -11.07 8.77
C LYS A 322 -0.51 -10.43 7.42
N ALA A 323 -0.37 -9.11 7.30
CA ALA A 323 -0.71 -8.37 6.10
C ALA A 323 0.02 -8.89 4.85
N VAL A 324 -0.67 -8.84 3.71
CA VAL A 324 -0.16 -9.25 2.40
C VAL A 324 -0.33 -8.16 1.35
N ASP A 325 0.61 -8.11 0.41
CA ASP A 325 0.56 -7.19 -0.73
C ASP A 325 -0.49 -7.60 -1.78
N LYS A 326 -0.58 -6.81 -2.86
CA LYS A 326 -1.47 -7.06 -4.00
C LYS A 326 -1.24 -8.41 -4.70
N ASP A 327 -0.06 -9.03 -4.52
CA ASP A 327 0.31 -10.33 -5.09
C ASP A 327 0.14 -11.47 -4.07
N GLY A 328 -0.26 -11.15 -2.84
CA GLY A 328 -0.51 -12.11 -1.75
C GLY A 328 0.76 -12.52 -1.02
N LYS A 329 1.84 -11.74 -1.16
CA LYS A 329 3.09 -11.98 -0.44
C LYS A 329 3.02 -11.30 0.93
N PRO A 330 3.46 -11.97 2.00
CA PRO A 330 3.58 -11.35 3.31
C PRO A 330 4.43 -10.08 3.26
N VAL A 331 3.99 -9.04 3.97
CA VAL A 331 4.72 -7.79 4.14
C VAL A 331 4.98 -7.54 5.63
N ALA A 332 6.16 -7.05 5.95
CA ALA A 332 6.50 -6.62 7.31
C ALA A 332 6.11 -5.15 7.48
N LEU A 333 4.96 -4.90 8.12
CA LEU A 333 4.53 -3.56 8.49
C LEU A 333 5.09 -3.21 9.87
N GLY A 334 5.68 -2.02 10.01
CA GLY A 334 6.11 -1.49 11.32
C GLY A 334 4.95 -0.92 12.15
N GLY A 335 3.87 -0.56 11.48
CA GLY A 335 2.65 0.00 12.06
C GLY A 335 1.72 0.51 10.95
N ILE A 336 0.49 0.86 11.28
CA ILE A 336 -0.53 1.33 10.34
C ILE A 336 -1.21 2.60 10.87
N ASP A 337 -1.76 3.39 9.95
CA ASP A 337 -2.47 4.63 10.28
C ASP A 337 -3.94 4.56 9.86
N PHE A 338 -4.25 3.72 8.88
CA PHE A 338 -5.57 3.56 8.30
C PHE A 338 -6.00 2.10 8.21
N ILE A 339 -7.31 1.89 8.33
CA ILE A 339 -7.97 0.60 8.16
C ILE A 339 -9.18 0.78 7.24
N LYS A 340 -9.40 -0.19 6.36
CA LYS A 340 -10.60 -0.33 5.55
C LYS A 340 -11.28 -1.65 5.87
N ILE A 341 -12.56 -1.61 6.16
CA ILE A 341 -13.41 -2.79 6.41
C ILE A 341 -14.45 -2.86 5.30
N GLN A 342 -14.61 -4.03 4.68
CA GLN A 342 -15.45 -4.22 3.50
C GLN A 342 -16.31 -5.48 3.62
N THR A 343 -17.62 -5.41 3.31
CA THR A 343 -18.50 -6.59 3.29
C THR A 343 -17.93 -7.66 2.37
N GLY A 344 -17.62 -8.83 2.95
CA GLY A 344 -16.83 -9.86 2.28
C GLY A 344 -17.62 -10.86 1.44
N ILE A 345 -18.92 -11.05 1.70
CA ILE A 345 -19.74 -12.08 1.04
C ILE A 345 -20.86 -11.44 0.21
N GLN A 346 -21.04 -11.89 -1.04
CA GLN A 346 -22.22 -11.57 -1.85
C GLN A 346 -23.31 -12.63 -1.62
N ALA A 347 -24.30 -12.30 -0.81
CA ALA A 347 -25.39 -13.22 -0.50
C ALA A 347 -26.74 -12.52 -0.37
N ASN A 348 -27.79 -13.22 -0.79
CA ASN A 348 -29.17 -12.88 -0.51
C ASN A 348 -29.75 -13.99 0.38
N MET A 349 -30.01 -13.65 1.63
CA MET A 349 -30.45 -14.54 2.69
C MET A 349 -31.99 -14.56 2.79
N GLY A 350 -32.69 -14.44 1.66
CA GLY A 350 -34.14 -14.57 1.60
C GLY A 350 -34.86 -13.44 2.32
N TRP A 351 -35.65 -13.77 3.35
CA TRP A 351 -36.44 -12.79 4.08
C TRP A 351 -35.60 -11.86 4.97
N LEU A 352 -34.36 -12.26 5.29
CA LEU A 352 -33.39 -11.46 6.03
C LEU A 352 -32.76 -10.34 5.17
N GLY A 353 -32.83 -10.46 3.83
CA GLY A 353 -32.21 -9.51 2.91
C GLY A 353 -30.78 -9.89 2.55
N GLU A 354 -29.96 -8.91 2.22
CA GLU A 354 -28.53 -9.06 1.99
C GLU A 354 -27.75 -9.43 3.26
N LEU A 355 -26.61 -10.09 3.10
CA LEU A 355 -25.58 -10.15 4.15
C LEU A 355 -24.80 -8.84 4.13
N SER A 356 -24.67 -8.20 5.29
CA SER A 356 -24.09 -6.87 5.45
C SER A 356 -23.18 -6.82 6.67
N THR A 357 -21.90 -6.54 6.49
CA THR A 357 -20.99 -6.34 7.63
C THR A 357 -21.40 -5.11 8.43
N GLU A 358 -21.49 -5.28 9.75
CA GLU A 358 -21.73 -4.21 10.72
C GLU A 358 -20.44 -3.86 11.47
N VAL A 359 -20.14 -2.57 11.56
CA VAL A 359 -18.98 -2.07 12.31
C VAL A 359 -19.48 -1.24 13.49
N ILE A 360 -19.22 -1.73 14.69
CA ILE A 360 -19.53 -1.07 15.96
C ILE A 360 -18.39 -0.15 16.40
N GLY A 361 -17.14 -0.50 16.10
CA GLY A 361 -15.97 0.31 16.43
C GLY A 361 -14.67 -0.41 16.13
N VAL A 362 -13.57 0.33 16.15
CA VAL A 362 -12.22 -0.20 15.92
C VAL A 362 -11.28 0.42 16.95
N GLU A 363 -10.52 -0.40 17.67
CA GLU A 363 -9.58 0.04 18.71
C GLU A 363 -8.15 -0.49 18.51
N ASP A 364 -7.16 0.33 18.83
CA ASP A 364 -5.77 -0.08 19.09
C ASP A 364 -5.69 -0.78 20.45
N LEU A 365 -5.33 -2.06 20.43
CA LEU A 365 -5.21 -2.91 21.61
C LEU A 365 -4.08 -2.45 22.55
N SER A 366 -3.07 -1.75 22.06
CA SER A 366 -1.96 -1.23 22.87
C SER A 366 -2.41 -0.16 23.88
N LEU A 367 -3.52 0.53 23.57
CA LEU A 367 -4.10 1.59 24.39
C LEU A 367 -5.33 1.15 25.19
N VAL A 368 -5.85 -0.06 24.94
CA VAL A 368 -6.94 -0.62 25.74
C VAL A 368 -6.42 -0.94 27.14
N LYS A 369 -6.87 -0.20 28.14
CA LYS A 369 -6.56 -0.50 29.53
C LYS A 369 -7.10 -1.88 29.88
N ALA A 370 -6.25 -2.77 30.39
CA ALA A 370 -6.70 -4.01 31.01
C ALA A 370 -7.62 -3.63 32.17
N ASN A 371 -8.90 -4.02 32.07
CA ASN A 371 -9.87 -3.87 33.14
C ASN A 371 -9.62 -4.89 34.25
#